data_AF-J9ETE9-F1
#
_entry.id   AF-J9ETE9-F1
#
_cell.length_a   1.000
_cell.length_b   1.000
_cell.length_c   1.000
_cell.angle_alpha   90.00
_cell.angle_beta   90.00
_cell.angle_gamma   90.00
#
_symmetry.space_group_name_H-M   'P 1'
#
loop_
_entity.id
_entity.type
_entity.pdbx_description
1 polymer ?
#
loop_
_entity_poly.entity_id
_entity_poly.type
_entity_poly.pdbx_seq_one_letter_code
_entity_poly.pdbx_strand_id
1 'polypeptide(L)' 'RSGCIKKSSGSVRCWCYGQSNCNSPQNMIKLYDAFKTGDSVLLDEVIDDIETSG' A
#
# COMPACT_ATOMS: atom_id res chain seq x y z
N ARG A 1 1.67 9.95 -2.66
CA ARG A 1 0.73 8.96 -2.15
C ARG A 1 1.23 7.56 -2.48
N SER A 2 1.31 6.71 -1.46
CA SER A 2 1.63 5.28 -1.56
C SER A 2 0.52 4.55 -2.32
N GLY A 3 0.80 3.35 -2.85
CA GLY A 3 -0.21 2.61 -3.58
C GLY A 3 0.29 1.32 -4.23
N CYS A 4 -0.64 0.59 -4.82
CA CYS A 4 -0.37 -0.65 -5.55
C CYS A 4 -1.09 -0.63 -6.90
N ILE A 5 -0.49 -1.30 -7.89
CA ILE A 5 -1.09 -1.52 -9.20
C ILE A 5 -0.89 -2.97 -9.63
N LYS A 6 -1.94 -3.55 -10.21
CA LYS A 6 -1.88 -4.85 -10.88
C LYS A 6 -1.46 -4.63 -12.33
N LYS A 7 -0.34 -5.20 -12.73
CA LYS A 7 0.11 -5.19 -14.12
C LYS A 7 -0.69 -6.20 -14.93
N SER A 8 -0.71 -6.02 -16.25
CA SER A 8 -1.32 -6.96 -17.20
C SER A 8 -0.74 -8.37 -17.12
N SER A 9 0.51 -8.50 -16.64
CA SER A 9 1.16 -9.80 -16.36
C SER A 9 0.59 -10.54 -15.14
N GLY A 10 -0.32 -9.92 -14.39
CA GLY A 10 -0.83 -10.44 -13.12
C GLY A 10 0.04 -10.10 -11.91
N SER A 11 1.27 -9.60 -12.13
CA SER A 11 2.15 -9.15 -11.04
C SER A 11 1.63 -7.86 -10.42
N VAL A 12 1.70 -7.75 -9.10
CA VAL A 12 1.37 -6.51 -8.39
C VAL A 12 2.66 -5.76 -8.06
N ARG A 13 2.66 -4.45 -8.29
CA ARG A 13 3.73 -3.55 -7.88
C ARG A 13 3.17 -2.55 -6.89
N CYS A 14 3.73 -2.53 -5.69
CA CYS A 14 3.43 -1.52 -4.68
C CYS A 14 4.60 -0.55 -4.53
N TRP A 15 4.29 0.70 -4.18
CA TRP A 15 5.27 1.75 -3.90
C TRP A 15 4.80 2.60 -2.72
N CYS A 16 5.78 3.21 -2.06
CA CYS A 16 5.57 4.13 -0.95
C CYS A 16 6.02 5.53 -1.36
N TYR A 17 5.33 6.57 -0.89
CA TYR A 17 5.73 7.95 -1.13
C TYR A 17 6.04 8.64 0.21
N GLY A 18 7.30 9.02 0.43
CA GLY A 18 7.65 10.12 1.33
C GLY A 18 7.96 9.83 2.80
N GLN A 19 7.92 8.61 3.31
CA GLN A 19 8.22 8.37 4.74
C GLN A 19 9.03 7.08 4.97
N SER A 20 10.00 7.16 5.89
CA SER A 20 10.86 6.05 6.34
C SER A 20 10.06 4.88 6.97
N ASN A 21 8.87 5.17 7.49
CA ASN A 21 7.96 4.21 8.12
C ASN A 21 7.29 3.25 7.10
N CYS A 22 7.14 3.63 5.83
CA CYS A 22 6.53 2.76 4.80
C CYS A 22 7.51 1.70 4.24
N ASN A 23 8.83 1.91 4.40
CA ASN A 23 9.85 0.90 4.08
C ASN A 23 9.94 -0.23 5.12
N SER A 24 9.02 -0.30 6.08
CA SER A 24 8.88 -1.49 6.92
C SER A 24 8.22 -2.62 6.12
N PRO A 25 8.76 -3.85 6.14
CA PRO A 25 8.11 -5.02 5.56
C PRO A 25 6.64 -5.18 5.98
N GLN A 26 6.31 -4.81 7.22
CA GLN A 26 4.97 -4.94 7.77
C GLN A 26 3.97 -4.01 7.07
N ASN A 27 4.36 -2.75 6.83
CA ASN A 27 3.50 -1.77 6.15
C ASN A 27 3.32 -2.13 4.68
N MET A 28 4.34 -2.69 4.05
CA MET A 28 4.26 -3.16 2.67
C MET A 28 3.34 -4.39 2.51
N ILE A 29 3.31 -5.28 3.50
CA ILE A 29 2.36 -6.40 3.56
C ILE A 29 0.93 -5.89 3.71
N LYS A 30 0.68 -4.97 4.66
CA LYS A 30 -0.65 -4.37 4.86
C LYS A 30 -1.19 -3.72 3.58
N LEU A 31 -0.36 -2.91 2.92
CA LEU A 31 -0.72 -2.22 1.69
C LEU A 31 -1.07 -3.22 0.57
N TYR A 32 -0.28 -4.28 0.43
CA TYR A 32 -0.54 -5.33 -0.56
C TYR A 32 -1.81 -6.13 -0.26
N ASP A 33 -2.05 -6.48 1.01
CA ASP A 33 -3.25 -7.21 1.41
C ASP A 33 -4.51 -6.38 1.20
N ALA A 34 -4.49 -5.10 1.56
CA ALA A 34 -5.58 -4.16 1.26
C ALA A 34 -5.82 -4.04 -0.26
N PHE A 35 -4.75 -3.96 -1.06
CA PHE A 35 -4.90 -3.92 -2.52
C PHE A 35 -5.55 -5.19 -3.09
N LYS A 36 -5.24 -6.37 -2.55
CA LYS A 36 -5.81 -7.64 -3.01
C LYS A 36 -7.32 -7.77 -2.76
N THR A 37 -7.86 -7.09 -1.74
CA THR A 37 -9.31 -7.16 -1.47
C THR A 37 -10.11 -6.49 -2.58
N GLY A 38 -9.50 -5.57 -3.34
CA GLY A 38 -10.18 -4.75 -4.34
C GLY A 38 -11.03 -3.64 -3.72
N ASP A 39 -10.96 -3.46 -2.40
CA ASP A 39 -11.67 -2.40 -1.68
C ASP A 39 -10.82 -1.12 -1.70
N SER A 40 -11.25 -0.16 -2.52
CA SER A 40 -10.56 1.13 -2.65
C SER A 40 -10.62 1.96 -1.37
N VAL A 41 -11.65 1.80 -0.54
CA VAL A 41 -11.78 2.55 0.73
C VAL A 41 -10.77 2.00 1.73
N LEU A 42 -10.73 0.68 1.90
CA LEU A 42 -9.74 0.02 2.75
C LEU A 42 -8.30 0.34 2.32
N LEU A 43 -8.04 0.36 1.01
CA LEU A 43 -6.72 0.71 0.48
C LEU A 43 -6.32 2.15 0.86
N ASP A 44 -7.25 3.10 0.71
CA ASP A 44 -7.01 4.49 1.09
C ASP A 44 -6.81 4.66 2.61
N GLU A 45 -7.60 3.96 3.45
CA GLU A 45 -7.42 3.96 4.91
C GLU A 45 -6.03 3.43 5.32
N VAL A 46 -5.57 2.35 4.69
CA VAL A 46 -4.24 1.77 4.96
C VAL A 46 -3.13 2.69 4.48
N ILE A 47 -3.30 3.35 3.33
CA ILE A 47 -2.34 4.36 2.85
C ILE A 47 -2.25 5.50 3.87
N ASP A 48 -3.38 6.00 4.35
CA ASP A 48 -3.42 7.12 5.30
C ASP A 48 -2.84 6.71 6.67
N ASP A 49 -3.12 5.50 7.18
CA ASP A 49 -2.51 4.94 8.40
C ASP A 49 -0.98 4.89 8.30
N ILE A 50 -0.45 4.40 7.16
CA ILE A 50 0.99 4.30 6.93
C ILE A 50 1.63 5.69 6.80
N GLU A 51 0.97 6.64 6.12
CA GLU A 51 1.51 7.99 5.90
C GLU A 51 1.42 8.89 7.15
N THR A 52 0.46 8.65 8.05
CA THR A 52 0.25 9.43 9.30
C THR A 52 0.92 8.84 10.55
N SER A 53 1.35 7.57 10.51
CA SER A 53 2.10 6.91 11.60
C SER A 53 3.55 7.40 11.74
N GLY A 54 3.84 8.68 11.46
CA GLY A 54 5.18 9.30 11.46
C GLY A 54 5.38 10.30 12.59
#